data_AF-A0A2K0UJ67-F1
#
_entry.id   AF-A0A2K0UJ67-F1
#
_cell.length_a   1.000
_cell.length_b   1.000
_cell.length_c   1.000
_cell.angle_alpha   90.00
_cell.angle_beta   90.00
_cell.angle_gamma   90.00
#
_symmetry.space_group_name_H-M   'P 1'
#
loop_
_entity.id
_entity.type
_entity.pdbx_description
1 polymer ?
#
loop_
_entity_poly.entity_id
_entity_poly.type
_entity_poly.pdbx_seq_one_letter_code
_entity_poly.pdbx_strand_id
1 'polypeptide(L)'
;MEMTFACKKCKKVFRKDAEEFDESDEYCPHCDNHYVLEAKTPKAALTIEGDDVRMDNRLLKDERVRQGGRRTIFDPTPEADKLG
;
A
#
# COMPACT_ATOMS: atom_id res chain seq x y z
N MET A 1 -11.43 -29.58 19.40
CA MET A 1 -12.42 -28.53 19.06
C MET A 1 -12.65 -28.62 17.56
N GLU A 2 -13.79 -29.16 17.13
CA GLU A 2 -14.04 -29.43 15.70
C GLU A 2 -14.52 -28.16 14.97
N MET A 3 -13.80 -27.76 13.92
CA MET A 3 -14.11 -26.61 13.08
C MET A 3 -14.41 -27.06 11.63
N THR A 4 -15.42 -26.43 11.02
CA THR A 4 -15.80 -26.66 9.62
C THR A 4 -15.20 -25.58 8.72
N PHE A 5 -14.37 -25.98 7.77
CA PHE A 5 -13.74 -25.08 6.80
C PHE A 5 -14.21 -25.35 5.38
N ALA A 6 -14.29 -24.31 4.57
CA ALA A 6 -14.59 -24.40 3.14
C ALA A 6 -13.36 -24.02 2.32
N CYS A 7 -12.90 -24.92 1.46
CA CYS A 7 -11.73 -24.65 0.63
C CYS A 7 -12.06 -23.70 -0.53
N LYS A 8 -11.26 -22.64 -0.72
CA LYS A 8 -11.46 -21.66 -1.79
C LYS A 8 -11.25 -22.23 -3.19
N LYS A 9 -10.34 -23.19 -3.36
CA LYS A 9 -9.99 -23.78 -4.67
C LYS A 9 -11.00 -24.84 -5.12
N CYS A 10 -11.35 -25.78 -4.24
CA CYS A 10 -12.22 -26.90 -4.58
C CYS A 10 -13.68 -26.76 -4.09
N LYS A 11 -14.02 -25.71 -3.32
CA LYS A 11 -15.36 -25.43 -2.74
C LYS A 11 -15.95 -26.57 -1.89
N LYS A 12 -15.15 -27.60 -1.60
CA LYS A 12 -15.53 -28.71 -0.70
C LYS A 12 -15.38 -28.25 0.74
N VAL A 13 -16.34 -28.67 1.56
CA VAL A 13 -16.35 -28.44 3.00
C VAL A 13 -15.67 -29.63 3.67
N PHE A 14 -14.74 -29.36 4.58
CA PHE A 14 -14.07 -30.39 5.37
C PHE A 14 -14.12 -30.02 6.85
N ARG A 15 -14.05 -31.04 7.71
CA ARG A 15 -13.98 -30.88 9.16
C ARG A 15 -12.55 -31.07 9.62
N LYS A 16 -12.12 -30.24 10.55
CA LYS A 16 -10.78 -30.20 11.11
C LYS A 16 -10.89 -30.17 12.62
N ASP A 17 -10.11 -30.98 13.32
CA ASP A 17 -9.89 -30.74 14.75
C ASP A 17 -8.85 -29.63 14.92
N ALA A 18 -9.14 -28.64 15.74
CA ALA A 18 -8.29 -27.48 15.97
C ALA A 18 -7.46 -27.57 17.26
N GLU A 19 -7.55 -28.69 17.99
CA GLU A 19 -6.77 -28.92 19.21
C GLU A 19 -5.36 -29.47 18.92
N GLU A 20 -5.17 -30.24 17.85
CA GLU A 20 -3.86 -30.63 17.35
C GLU A 20 -3.61 -29.93 16.01
N PHE A 21 -2.47 -29.26 15.88
CA PHE A 21 -2.08 -28.53 14.68
C PHE A 21 -0.78 -29.14 14.17
N ASP A 22 -0.86 -29.96 13.13
CA ASP A 22 0.30 -30.58 12.48
C ASP A 22 0.66 -29.85 11.16
N GLU A 23 1.88 -30.00 10.63
CA GLU A 23 2.29 -29.35 9.36
C GLU A 23 1.47 -29.88 8.16
N SER A 24 1.03 -31.13 8.24
CA SER A 24 0.08 -31.73 7.29
C SER A 24 -1.26 -31.00 7.27
N ASP A 25 -1.57 -30.31 8.37
CA ASP A 25 -2.83 -29.67 8.55
C ASP A 25 -2.96 -28.36 7.80
N GLU A 26 -1.89 -27.81 7.25
CA GLU A 26 -1.95 -26.53 6.53
C GLU A 26 -2.68 -26.60 5.18
N TYR A 27 -2.93 -27.82 4.69
CA TYR A 27 -3.49 -28.08 3.37
C TYR A 27 -4.92 -28.62 3.43
N CYS A 28 -5.72 -28.25 2.43
CA CYS A 28 -7.03 -28.86 2.24
C CYS A 28 -6.88 -30.32 1.76
N PRO A 29 -7.53 -31.31 2.43
CA PRO A 29 -7.40 -32.74 2.13
C PRO A 29 -7.97 -33.16 0.76
N HIS A 30 -8.58 -32.23 0.02
CA HIS A 30 -9.22 -32.52 -1.26
C HIS A 30 -8.48 -31.97 -2.48
N CYS A 31 -7.60 -30.97 -2.30
CA CYS A 31 -6.98 -30.29 -3.44
C CYS A 31 -5.64 -29.61 -3.12
N ASP A 32 -5.04 -29.96 -1.98
CA ASP A 32 -3.75 -29.46 -1.48
C ASP A 32 -3.65 -27.94 -1.47
N ASN A 33 -4.78 -27.26 -1.26
CA ASN A 33 -4.77 -25.81 -1.13
C ASN A 33 -4.33 -25.43 0.28
N HIS A 34 -3.20 -24.75 0.38
CA HIS A 34 -2.73 -24.14 1.62
C HIS A 34 -3.73 -23.09 2.10
N TYR A 35 -4.28 -23.28 3.30
CA TYR A 35 -5.32 -22.39 3.85
C TYR A 35 -4.83 -21.51 4.99
N VAL A 36 -3.62 -21.75 5.49
CA VAL A 36 -2.98 -20.94 6.53
C VAL A 36 -2.30 -19.76 5.85
N LEU A 37 -2.87 -18.57 5.97
CA LEU A 37 -2.28 -17.36 5.38
C LEU A 37 -1.39 -16.66 6.41
N GLU A 38 -0.21 -16.23 5.99
CA GLU A 38 0.66 -15.41 6.82
C GLU A 38 -0.05 -14.11 7.23
N ALA A 39 0.10 -13.75 8.51
CA ALA A 39 -0.42 -12.50 9.04
C ALA A 39 0.23 -11.31 8.32
N LYS A 40 -0.58 -10.50 7.63
CA LYS A 40 -0.11 -9.26 7.00
C LYS A 40 0.19 -8.24 8.09
N THR A 41 1.46 -7.87 8.25
CA THR A 41 1.84 -6.74 9.11
C THR A 41 1.39 -5.42 8.45
N PRO A 42 0.80 -4.49 9.21
CA PRO A 42 0.46 -3.18 8.67
C PRO A 42 1.77 -2.45 8.32
N LYS A 43 2.10 -2.39 7.03
CA LYS A 43 3.15 -1.50 6.55
C LYS A 43 2.64 -0.08 6.74
N ALA A 44 3.40 0.77 7.43
CA ALA A 44 3.10 2.18 7.56
C ALA A 44 3.13 2.83 6.16
N ALA A 45 2.00 2.85 5.48
CA ALA A 45 1.83 3.62 4.26
C ALA A 45 1.59 5.07 4.68
N LEU A 46 2.52 5.97 4.32
CA LEU A 46 2.21 7.40 4.34
C LEU A 46 1.17 7.65 3.23
N THR A 47 -0.10 7.61 3.60
CA THR A 47 -1.18 8.10 2.75
C THR A 47 -1.19 9.62 2.86
N ILE A 48 -0.86 10.31 1.76
CA ILE A 48 -1.07 11.75 1.67
C ILE A 48 -2.57 11.92 1.42
N GLU A 49 -3.30 12.37 2.44
CA GLU A 49 -4.69 12.79 2.30
C GLU A 49 -4.71 14.07 1.46
N GLY A 50 -4.94 13.91 0.16
CA GLY A 50 -5.21 15.04 -0.73
C GLY A 50 -6.70 15.32 -0.73
N ASP A 51 -7.08 16.52 -0.28
CA ASP A 51 -8.43 17.04 -0.52
C ASP A 51 -8.73 17.13 -2.03
N ASP A 52 -10.02 17.35 -2.38
CA ASP A 52 -10.45 17.47 -3.77
C ASP A 52 -9.53 18.44 -4.54
N VAL A 53 -8.93 17.90 -5.60
CA VAL A 53 -7.97 18.56 -6.48
C VAL A 53 -8.54 19.84 -7.13
N ARG A 54 -9.89 19.98 -7.16
CA ARG A 54 -10.56 21.20 -7.61
C ARG A 54 -10.56 22.32 -6.58
N MET A 55 -10.46 22.00 -5.28
CA MET A 55 -10.41 22.98 -4.19
C MET A 55 -8.98 23.34 -3.82
N ASP A 56 -8.07 22.37 -3.77
CA ASP A 56 -6.66 22.63 -3.45
C ASP A 56 -5.72 22.05 -4.52
N ASN A 57 -5.15 22.94 -5.34
CA ASN A 57 -4.25 22.59 -6.45
C ASN A 57 -2.79 22.48 -6.04
N ARG A 58 -2.46 22.61 -4.74
CA ARG A 58 -1.07 22.59 -4.23
C ARG A 58 -0.36 21.26 -4.48
N LEU A 59 -1.10 20.16 -4.60
CA LEU A 59 -0.56 18.83 -4.92
C LEU A 59 -0.35 18.61 -6.42
N LEU A 60 -0.84 19.50 -7.29
CA LEU A 60 -0.64 19.43 -8.73
C LEU A 60 0.51 20.34 -9.17
N LYS A 61 1.46 19.77 -9.89
CA LYS A 61 2.53 20.52 -10.56
C LYS A 61 2.06 20.95 -11.95
N ASP A 62 1.87 22.25 -12.17
CA ASP A 62 1.64 22.79 -13.52
C ASP A 62 2.98 22.93 -14.26
N GLU A 63 3.13 22.22 -15.39
CA GLU A 63 4.35 22.22 -16.20
C GLU A 63 4.54 23.51 -17.03
N ARG A 64 3.50 24.34 -17.18
CA ARG A 64 3.57 25.60 -17.93
C ARG A 64 4.22 26.73 -17.13
N VAL A 65 4.21 26.62 -15.81
CA VAL A 65 4.83 27.61 -14.92
C VAL A 65 6.31 27.29 -14.83
N ARG A 66 7.16 28.20 -15.33
CA ARG A 66 8.62 28.09 -15.22
C ARG A 66 8.99 28.06 -13.74
N GLN A 67 9.32 26.87 -13.23
CA GLN A 67 9.79 26.73 -11.86
C GLN A 67 11.05 27.58 -11.70
N GLY A 68 11.08 28.41 -10.66
CA GLY A 68 12.29 29.17 -10.32
C GLY A 68 13.44 28.17 -10.17
N GLY A 69 14.56 28.44 -10.87
CA GLY A 69 15.76 27.64 -10.70
C GLY A 69 16.15 27.56 -9.23
N ARG A 70 16.83 26.49 -8.83
CA ARG A 70 17.40 26.38 -7.47
C ARG A 70 18.32 27.58 -7.26
N ARG A 71 17.93 28.48 -6.36
CA ARG A 71 18.76 29.61 -5.94
C ARG A 71 19.50 29.23 -4.67
N THR A 72 20.80 29.44 -4.69
CA THR A 72 21.69 29.41 -3.54
C THR A 72 21.77 30.81 -2.93
N ILE A 73 22.32 30.91 -1.72
CA ILE A 73 22.48 32.18 -0.97
C ILE A 73 23.38 33.18 -1.75
N PHE A 74 24.15 32.71 -2.73
CA PHE A 74 25.07 33.50 -3.54
C PHE A 74 24.49 33.97 -4.88
N ASP A 75 23.27 33.57 -5.23
CA ASP A 75 22.67 33.98 -6.50
C ASP A 75 22.11 35.40 -6.40
N PRO A 76 22.44 36.31 -7.35
CA PRO A 76 21.93 37.68 -7.34
C PRO A 76 20.40 37.70 -7.46
N THR A 77 19.77 38.63 -6.73
CA THR A 77 18.32 38.80 -6.83
C THR A 77 17.96 39.34 -8.22
N PRO A 78 16.79 38.96 -8.78
CA PRO A 78 16.34 39.46 -10.09
C PRO A 78 16.09 40.98 -10.14
N GLU A 79 16.23 41.67 -9.01
CA GLU A 79 16.17 43.12 -8.87
C GLU A 79 17.55 43.77 -9.02
N ALA A 80 18.64 43.05 -8.71
CA ALA A 80 20.01 43.51 -8.89
C ALA A 80 20.41 43.60 -10.37
N ASP A 81 19.87 42.71 -11.22
CA ASP A 81 20.14 42.68 -12.66
C ASP A 81 19.50 43.83 -13.44
N LYS A 82 18.62 44.64 -12.82
CA LYS A 82 17.89 45.74 -13.48
C LYS A 82 18.57 47.10 -13.36
N LEU A 83 19.72 47.18 -12.68
CA LEU A 83 20.43 48.44 -12.42
C LEU A 83 21.68 48.66 -13.30
N GLY A 84 21.83 47.91 -14.39
CA GLY A 84 22.91 48.04 -15.37
C GLY A 84 22.38 48.30 -16.77
#